data_AF-A0A9J2Q9E4-F1
#
_entry.id   AF-A0A9J2Q9E4-F1
#
_cell.length_a   1.000
_cell.length_b   1.000
_cell.length_c   1.000
_cell.angle_alpha   90.00
_cell.angle_beta   90.00
_cell.angle_gamma   90.00
#
_symmetry.space_group_name_H-M   'P 1'
#
loop_
_entity.id
_entity.type
_entity.pdbx_description
1 polymer ?
#
loop_
_entity_poly.entity_id
_entity_poly.type
_entity_poly.pdbx_seq_one_letter_code
_entity_poly.pdbx_strand_id
1 'polypeptide(L)'
;MYISAVVADPSKLLVEIGTGYFVEMNVEKAKDFFKRKQEYLKKQIATVEEILPEKRRARQAINENLQKKVQAVCAQIPLSSK
;
A
#
# COMPACT_ATOMS: atom_id res chain seq x y z
N MET A 1 19.61 25.72 -3.21
CA MET A 1 20.85 26.34 -2.68
C MET A 1 21.52 25.33 -1.78
N TYR A 2 22.79 25.01 -2.01
CA TYR A 2 23.56 24.07 -1.19
C TYR A 2 24.63 24.85 -0.40
N ILE A 3 24.89 24.43 0.83
CA ILE A 3 25.91 25.03 1.70
C ILE A 3 27.02 24.00 1.88
N SER A 4 28.27 24.42 1.69
CA SER A 4 29.43 23.57 1.98
C SER A 4 29.61 23.45 3.49
N ALA A 5 29.71 22.22 3.99
CA ALA A 5 29.92 21.91 5.39
C ALA A 5 30.67 20.58 5.52
N VAL A 6 31.27 20.36 6.70
CA VAL A 6 31.98 19.12 7.04
C VAL A 6 31.18 18.37 8.09
N VAL A 7 31.05 17.05 7.92
CA VAL A 7 30.40 16.17 8.90
C VAL A 7 31.28 16.09 10.14
N ALA A 8 30.74 16.45 11.30
CA ALA A 8 31.48 16.45 12.56
C ALA A 8 31.82 15.03 13.05
N ASP A 9 30.84 14.11 13.01
CA ASP A 9 31.04 12.71 13.39
C ASP A 9 30.23 11.78 12.45
N PRO A 10 30.89 11.02 11.56
CA PRO A 10 30.22 10.12 10.64
C PRO A 10 29.74 8.81 11.30
N SER A 11 30.12 8.54 12.56
CA SER A 11 29.73 7.33 13.28
C SER A 11 28.33 7.42 13.89
N LYS A 12 27.81 8.64 14.04
CA LYS A 12 26.52 8.95 14.67
C LYS A 12 25.53 9.49 13.66
N LEU A 13 24.35 8.89 13.64
CA LEU A 13 23.28 9.23 12.72
C LEU A 13 22.02 9.56 13.51
N LEU A 14 21.33 10.62 13.09
CA LEU A 14 20.01 10.95 13.60
C LEU A 14 18.95 10.26 12.72
N VAL A 15 18.17 9.36 13.30
CA VAL A 15 17.18 8.55 12.58
C VAL A 15 15.77 8.80 13.12
N GLU A 16 14.82 9.03 12.22
CA GLU A 16 13.38 9.15 12.55
C GLU A 16 12.78 7.77 12.80
N ILE A 17 12.10 7.61 13.94
CA ILE A 17 11.56 6.32 14.40
C ILE A 17 10.02 6.27 14.41
N GLY A 18 9.35 7.38 14.11
CA GLY A 18 7.90 7.49 14.06
C GLY A 18 7.38 8.71 14.81
N THR A 19 6.19 9.20 14.41
CA THR A 19 5.48 10.32 15.07
C THR A 19 6.32 11.60 15.23
N GLY A 20 7.37 11.77 14.43
CA GLY A 20 8.27 12.93 14.49
C GLY A 20 9.36 12.84 15.55
N TYR A 21 9.57 11.68 16.19
CA TYR A 21 10.68 11.48 17.12
C TYR A 21 11.94 11.00 16.39
N PHE A 22 13.08 11.54 16.83
CA PHE A 22 14.40 11.24 16.30
C PHE A 22 15.30 10.66 17.39
N VAL A 23 16.13 9.69 17.02
CA VAL A 23 17.10 9.04 17.91
C VAL A 23 18.48 9.09 17.27
N GLU A 24 19.47 9.51 18.04
CA GLU A 24 20.89 9.37 17.66
C GLU A 24 21.32 7.91 17.87
N MET A 25 21.80 7.27 16.80
CA MET A 25 22.27 5.89 16.82
C MET A 25 23.52 5.70 15.98
N ASN A 26 24.27 4.64 16.24
CA ASN A 26 25.44 4.31 15.45
C ASN A 26 25.04 3.75 14.06
N VAL A 27 26.01 3.73 13.15
CA VAL A 27 25.79 3.28 11.76
C VAL A 27 25.24 1.85 11.68
N GLU A 28 25.69 0.94 12.53
CA GLU A 28 25.25 -0.46 12.53
C GLU A 28 23.78 -0.60 12.94
N LYS A 29 23.37 0.03 14.06
CA LYS A 29 21.97 0.02 14.51
C LYS A 29 21.05 0.69 13.51
N ALA A 30 21.50 1.76 12.84
CA ALA A 30 20.74 2.41 11.79
C ALA A 30 20.50 1.46 10.60
N LYS A 31 21.54 0.76 10.14
CA LYS A 31 21.42 -0.24 9.07
C LYS A 31 20.43 -1.34 9.44
N ASP A 32 20.53 -1.88 10.65
CA ASP A 32 19.62 -2.93 11.14
C ASP A 32 18.18 -2.43 11.28
N PHE A 33 17.99 -1.19 11.73
CA PHE A 33 16.68 -0.55 11.78
C PHE A 33 16.04 -0.47 10.39
N PHE A 34 16.76 0.06 9.40
CA PHE A 34 16.24 0.16 8.04
C PHE A 34 16.01 -1.20 7.38
N LYS A 35 16.87 -2.19 7.65
CA LYS A 35 16.68 -3.55 7.15
C LYS A 35 15.40 -4.19 7.69
N ARG A 36 15.15 -4.07 9.00
CA ARG A 36 13.88 -4.54 9.60
C ARG A 36 12.66 -3.82 9.02
N LYS A 37 12.74 -2.51 8.79
CA LYS A 37 11.67 -1.74 8.15
C LYS A 37 11.41 -2.21 6.71
N GLN A 38 12.48 -2.50 5.96
CA GLN A 38 12.37 -3.05 4.60
C GLN A 38 11.71 -4.43 4.61
N GLU A 39 12.13 -5.32 5.51
CA GLU A 39 11.55 -6.66 5.65
C GLU A 39 10.06 -6.60 6.05
N TYR A 40 9.71 -5.70 6.98
CA TYR A 40 8.33 -5.45 7.37
C TYR A 40 7.48 -5.03 6.15
N LEU A 41 7.94 -4.03 5.39
CA LEU A 41 7.23 -3.57 4.19
C LEU A 41 7.08 -4.68 3.15
N LYS A 42 8.11 -5.49 2.92
CA LYS A 42 8.03 -6.65 2.02
C LYS A 42 6.96 -7.65 2.44
N LYS A 43 6.87 -7.98 3.74
CA LYS A 43 5.82 -8.88 4.26
C LYS A 43 4.42 -8.30 4.06
N GLN A 44 4.24 -7.00 4.29
CA GLN A 44 2.96 -6.33 4.08
C GLN A 44 2.55 -6.35 2.60
N ILE A 45 3.50 -6.09 1.68
CA ILE A 45 3.24 -6.18 0.24
C ILE A 45 2.80 -7.60 -0.15
N ALA A 46 3.54 -8.62 0.28
CA ALA A 46 3.20 -10.02 -0.02
C ALA A 46 1.78 -10.39 0.48
N THR A 47 1.41 -9.93 1.67
CA THR A 47 0.07 -10.16 2.24
C THR A 47 -1.01 -9.51 1.36
N VAL A 48 -0.78 -8.29 0.87
CA VAL A 48 -1.73 -7.59 -0.01
C VAL A 48 -1.81 -8.28 -1.37
N GLU A 49 -0.69 -8.74 -1.92
CA GLU A 49 -0.63 -9.46 -3.19
C GLU A 49 -1.43 -10.77 -3.15
N GLU A 50 -1.47 -11.45 -2.01
CA GLU A 50 -2.28 -12.66 -1.81
C GLU A 50 -3.80 -12.35 -1.78
N ILE A 51 -4.20 -11.27 -1.11
CA ILE A 51 -5.62 -10.88 -0.96
C ILE A 51 -6.20 -10.31 -2.27
N LEU A 52 -5.36 -9.67 -3.09
CA LEU A 52 -5.82 -8.89 -4.24
C LEU A 52 -6.56 -9.72 -5.32
N PRO A 53 -6.10 -10.92 -5.74
CA PRO A 53 -6.82 -11.76 -6.70
C PRO A 53 -8.21 -12.16 -6.21
N GLU A 54 -8.35 -12.51 -4.92
CA GLU A 54 -9.64 -12.89 -4.35
C GLU A 54 -10.64 -11.74 -4.42
N LYS A 55 -10.20 -10.53 -4.02
CA LYS A 55 -11.04 -9.31 -4.13
C LYS A 55 -11.39 -8.99 -5.57
N ARG A 56 -10.47 -9.20 -6.52
CA ARG A 56 -10.74 -9.01 -7.95
C ARG A 56 -11.79 -10.00 -8.48
N ARG A 57 -11.68 -11.29 -8.14
CA ARG A 57 -12.66 -12.33 -8.51
C ARG A 57 -14.03 -12.05 -7.91
N ALA A 58 -14.09 -11.72 -6.62
CA ALA A 58 -15.34 -11.35 -5.96
C ALA A 58 -16.02 -10.16 -6.66
N ARG A 59 -15.26 -9.12 -6.97
CA ARG A 59 -15.77 -7.95 -7.72
C ARG A 59 -16.30 -8.34 -9.10
N GLN A 60 -15.59 -9.19 -9.83
CA GLN A 60 -16.02 -9.66 -11.14
C GLN A 60 -17.35 -10.44 -11.06
N ALA A 61 -17.47 -11.39 -10.13
CA ALA A 61 -18.70 -12.15 -9.93
C ALA A 61 -19.89 -11.25 -9.58
N ILE A 62 -19.68 -10.21 -8.76
CA ILE A 62 -20.74 -9.23 -8.43
C ILE A 62 -21.16 -8.47 -9.70
N ASN A 63 -20.21 -7.99 -10.49
CA ASN A 63 -20.49 -7.26 -11.72
C ASN A 63 -21.25 -8.12 -12.75
N GLU A 64 -20.86 -9.38 -12.93
CA GLU A 64 -21.54 -10.30 -13.84
C GLU A 64 -22.99 -10.55 -13.40
N ASN A 65 -23.22 -10.76 -12.10
CA ASN A 65 -24.57 -10.92 -11.57
C ASN A 65 -25.41 -9.64 -11.71
N LEU A 66 -24.79 -8.47 -11.51
CA LEU A 66 -25.46 -7.19 -11.70
C LEU A 66 -25.87 -7.00 -13.16
N GLN A 67 -24.98 -7.28 -14.12
CA GLN A 67 -25.29 -7.19 -15.54
C GLN A 67 -26.43 -8.13 -15.94
N LYS A 68 -26.43 -9.39 -15.46
CA LYS A 68 -27.52 -10.34 -15.68
C LYS A 68 -28.86 -9.82 -15.16
N LYS A 69 -28.89 -9.25 -13.95
CA LYS A 69 -30.11 -8.68 -13.37
C LYS A 69 -30.59 -7.46 -14.14
N VAL A 70 -29.70 -6.56 -14.56
CA VAL A 70 -30.04 -5.39 -15.37
C VAL A 70 -30.63 -5.81 -16.72
N GLN A 71 -30.04 -6.78 -17.40
CA GLN A 71 -30.57 -7.30 -18.67
C GLN A 71 -31.96 -7.93 -18.49
N ALA A 72 -32.17 -8.73 -17.43
CA ALA A 72 -33.48 -9.30 -17.11
C ALA A 72 -34.54 -8.23 -16.85
N VAL A 73 -34.20 -7.16 -16.12
CA VAL A 73 -35.10 -6.03 -15.88
C VAL A 73 -35.40 -5.28 -17.18
N CYS A 74 -34.39 -4.94 -17.99
CA CYS A 74 -34.59 -4.27 -19.27
C CYS A 74 -35.45 -5.09 -20.26
N ALA A 75 -35.33 -6.42 -20.25
CA ALA A 75 -36.16 -7.30 -21.05
C ALA A 75 -37.62 -7.41 -20.53
N GLN A 76 -37.85 -7.14 -19.25
CA GLN A 76 -39.17 -7.17 -18.62
C GLN A 76 -39.88 -5.82 -18.57
N ILE A 77 -39.20 -4.70 -18.85
CA ILE A 77 -39.86 -3.42 -19.08
C ILE A 77 -40.52 -3.52 -20.47
N PRO A 78 -41.85 -3.68 -20.57
CA PRO A 78 -42.51 -3.60 -21.85
C PRO A 78 -42.32 -2.16 -22.33
N LEU A 79 -42.00 -1.97 -23.60
CA LEU A 79 -42.28 -0.71 -24.29
C LEU A 79 -43.77 -0.43 -24.16
N SER A 80 -44.16 0.23 -23.07
CA SER A 80 -45.48 0.81 -22.90
C SER A 80 -45.55 2.02 -23.81
N SER A 81 -45.99 1.74 -25.04
CA SER A 81 -46.95 2.54 -25.80
C SER A 81 -46.62 4.03 -26.00
N LYS A 82 -46.13 4.39 -27.19
CA LYS A 82 -46.84 5.25 -28.15
C LYS A 82 -46.40 4.91 -29.58
#